data_AF-A0A431IC20-F1
#
_entry.id   AF-A0A431IC20-F1
#
_cell.length_a   1.000
_cell.length_b   1.000
_cell.length_c   1.000
_cell.angle_alpha   90.00
_cell.angle_beta   90.00
_cell.angle_gamma   90.00
#
_symmetry.space_group_name_H-M   'P 1'
#
loop_
_entity.id
_entity.type
_entity.pdbx_description
1 polymer ?
#
loop_
_entity_poly.entity_id
_entity_poly.type
_entity_poly.pdbx_seq_one_letter_code
_entity_poly.pdbx_strand_id
1 'polypeptide(L)'
;MEVGSLGQGLAGGYLNRLPPNATREEQIAAINDIINRLNSMLKTQAYSDGNSKRFLMGYQASGWPGGDFGMKISQPGVDVTTAENNQLLFSWDFTTNTQIFYNAGIPRIIQGAAPTDGRTGQWISEVGVDVTTVVG
;
A
#
# COMPACT_ATOMS: atom_id res chain seq x y z
N MET A 1 12.93 10.78 -24.65
CA MET A 1 12.23 9.59 -24.13
C MET A 1 13.27 8.50 -24.11
N GLU A 2 13.91 8.26 -22.98
CA GLU A 2 14.98 7.24 -22.89
C GLU A 2 14.36 5.85 -22.93
N VAL A 3 14.76 5.08 -23.94
CA VAL A 3 14.47 3.66 -24.08
C VAL A 3 15.28 2.94 -23.01
N GLY A 4 14.63 2.23 -22.09
CA GLY A 4 15.28 1.52 -20.99
C GLY A 4 16.36 0.58 -21.53
N SER A 5 17.63 0.86 -21.21
CA SER A 5 18.76 0.05 -21.63
C SER A 5 18.80 -1.25 -20.81
N LEU A 6 18.89 -2.39 -21.51
CA LEU A 6 19.21 -3.68 -20.90
C LEU A 6 20.51 -3.55 -20.10
N GLY A 7 20.43 -3.68 -18.78
CA GLY A 7 21.56 -3.47 -17.85
C GLY A 7 21.44 -2.25 -16.95
N GLN A 8 20.30 -1.56 -16.93
CA GLN A 8 20.04 -0.53 -15.92
C GLN A 8 20.16 -1.15 -14.51
N GLY A 9 21.19 -0.73 -13.77
CA GLY A 9 21.41 -1.17 -12.39
C GLY A 9 20.19 -0.82 -11.56
N LEU A 10 19.59 -1.82 -10.91
CA LEU A 10 18.46 -1.60 -10.02
C LEU A 10 18.99 -1.17 -8.65
N ALA A 11 18.11 -0.66 -7.78
CA ALA A 11 18.45 -0.46 -6.38
C ALA A 11 19.05 -1.77 -5.81
N GLY A 12 20.23 -1.70 -5.20
CA GLY A 12 20.97 -2.88 -4.72
C GLY A 12 21.85 -3.60 -5.75
N GLY A 13 22.15 -2.99 -6.91
CA GLY A 13 23.15 -3.50 -7.87
C GLY A 13 22.59 -4.31 -9.05
N TYR A 14 23.37 -5.26 -9.54
CA TYR A 14 23.01 -6.11 -10.69
C TYR A 14 22.09 -7.26 -10.28
N LEU A 15 21.27 -7.70 -11.22
CA LEU A 15 20.45 -8.91 -11.07
C LEU A 15 21.32 -10.15 -10.90
N ASN A 16 20.86 -11.10 -10.08
CA ASN A 16 21.48 -12.40 -9.97
C ASN A 16 21.45 -13.12 -11.33
N ARG A 17 22.61 -13.59 -11.79
CA ARG A 17 22.71 -14.37 -13.03
C ARG A 17 22.25 -15.79 -12.76
N LEU A 18 21.19 -16.22 -13.44
CA LEU A 18 20.75 -17.61 -13.42
C LEU A 18 21.55 -18.45 -14.43
N PRO A 19 22.05 -19.64 -14.05
CA PRO A 19 22.62 -20.57 -15.01
C PRO A 19 21.53 -21.15 -15.95
N PRO A 20 21.89 -21.62 -17.16
CA PRO A 20 20.93 -22.12 -18.16
C PRO A 20 20.06 -23.31 -17.71
N ASN A 21 20.44 -23.99 -16.63
CA ASN A 21 19.77 -25.14 -16.03
C ASN A 21 19.35 -24.88 -14.57
N ALA A 22 19.18 -23.61 -14.19
CA ALA A 22 18.71 -23.23 -12.85
C ALA A 22 17.43 -23.99 -12.51
N THR A 23 17.36 -24.47 -11.27
CA THR A 23 16.17 -25.11 -10.71
C THR A 23 14.99 -24.14 -10.71
N ARG A 24 13.78 -24.69 -10.61
CA ARG A 24 12.57 -23.87 -10.55
C ARG A 24 12.60 -22.92 -9.35
N GLU A 25 13.10 -23.39 -8.21
CA GLU A 25 13.26 -22.59 -7.00
C GLU A 25 14.20 -21.39 -7.21
N GLU A 26 15.35 -21.61 -7.86
CA GLU A 26 16.30 -20.53 -8.19
C GLU A 26 15.70 -19.51 -9.16
N GLN A 27 14.96 -19.99 -10.17
CA GLN A 27 14.25 -19.12 -11.11
C GLN A 27 13.21 -18.24 -10.40
N ILE A 28 12.41 -18.83 -9.49
CA ILE A 28 11.42 -18.08 -8.70
C ILE A 28 12.11 -17.04 -7.81
N ALA A 29 13.20 -17.41 -7.14
CA ALA A 29 13.93 -16.49 -6.29
C ALA A 29 14.48 -15.27 -7.07
N ALA A 30 15.03 -15.49 -8.26
CA ALA A 30 15.52 -14.41 -9.11
C ALA A 30 14.39 -13.51 -9.64
N ILE A 31 13.23 -14.09 -10.00
CA ILE A 31 12.05 -13.31 -10.41
C ILE A 31 11.55 -12.44 -9.25
N ASN A 32 11.47 -12.99 -8.04
CA ASN A 32 11.07 -12.24 -6.86
C ASN A 32 12.04 -11.10 -6.52
N ASP A 33 13.35 -11.30 -6.69
CA ASP A 33 14.35 -10.23 -6.54
C ASP A 33 14.13 -9.10 -7.55
N ILE A 34 13.88 -9.43 -8.83
CA ILE A 34 13.54 -8.43 -9.86
C ILE A 34 12.30 -7.64 -9.46
N ILE A 35 11.23 -8.33 -9.04
CA ILE A 35 9.97 -7.70 -8.65
C ILE A 35 10.18 -6.76 -7.46
N ASN A 36 10.87 -7.21 -6.41
CA ASN A 36 11.15 -6.38 -5.23
C ASN A 36 11.94 -5.12 -5.58
N ARG A 37 12.90 -5.23 -6.51
CA ARG A 37 13.70 -4.10 -6.96
C ARG A 37 12.90 -3.13 -7.83
N LEU A 38 12.12 -3.63 -8.78
CA LEU A 38 11.21 -2.79 -9.58
C LEU A 38 10.22 -2.07 -8.67
N ASN A 39 9.69 -2.78 -7.67
CA ASN A 39 8.83 -2.23 -6.64
C ASN A 39 9.53 -1.14 -5.81
N SER A 40 10.80 -1.33 -5.43
CA SER A 40 11.59 -0.30 -4.75
C SER A 40 11.86 0.95 -5.60
N MET A 41 11.82 0.82 -6.93
CA MET A 41 11.96 1.95 -7.86
C MET A 41 10.65 2.73 -8.03
N LEU A 42 9.51 2.16 -7.64
CA LEU A 42 8.24 2.85 -7.68
C LEU A 42 8.26 3.95 -6.62
N LYS A 43 8.12 5.20 -7.07
CA LYS A 43 8.29 6.36 -6.22
C LYS A 43 7.25 6.36 -5.10
N THR A 44 7.75 6.35 -3.87
CA THR A 44 6.97 6.66 -2.68
C THR A 44 7.23 8.11 -2.30
N GLN A 45 6.16 8.88 -2.15
CA GLN A 45 6.23 10.24 -1.64
C GLN A 45 5.76 10.22 -0.18
N ALA A 46 6.59 10.71 0.73
CA ALA A 46 6.22 10.87 2.13
C ALA A 46 6.42 12.32 2.56
N TYR A 47 5.41 12.92 3.19
CA TYR A 47 5.48 14.27 3.75
C TYR A 47 5.42 14.21 5.27
N SER A 48 6.20 15.07 5.92
CA SER A 48 6.27 15.20 7.37
C SER A 48 5.57 16.48 7.84
N ASP A 49 5.04 16.45 9.07
CA ASP A 49 4.54 17.64 9.77
C ASP A 49 5.61 18.34 10.62
N GLY A 50 6.88 17.95 10.47
CA GLY A 50 8.01 18.45 11.25
C GLY A 50 8.43 17.51 12.40
N ASN A 51 7.54 16.61 12.84
CA ASN A 51 7.84 15.63 13.89
C ASN A 51 7.82 14.18 13.37
N SER A 52 6.78 13.80 12.64
CA SER A 52 6.65 12.46 12.05
C SER A 52 6.33 12.54 10.56
N LYS A 53 6.58 11.45 9.82
CA LYS A 53 6.03 11.30 8.46
C LYS A 53 4.55 11.02 8.60
N ARG A 54 3.70 11.83 7.94
CA ARG A 54 2.25 11.76 8.14
C ARG A 54 1.44 11.45 6.92
N PHE A 55 2.01 11.68 5.75
CA PHE A 55 1.39 11.32 4.48
C PHE A 55 2.31 10.36 3.76
N LEU A 56 1.76 9.31 3.17
CA LEU A 56 2.44 8.42 2.24
C LEU A 56 1.55 8.25 1.01
N MET A 57 2.14 8.35 -0.18
CA MET A 57 1.51 7.97 -1.45
C MET A 57 2.53 7.19 -2.28
N GLY A 58 2.11 6.05 -2.81
CA GLY A 58 2.94 5.21 -3.69
C GLY A 58 3.04 3.78 -3.19
N TYR A 59 4.20 3.18 -3.40
CA TYR A 59 4.45 1.78 -3.12
C TYR A 59 4.75 1.54 -1.63
N GLN A 60 4.11 0.53 -1.04
CA GLN A 60 4.48 -0.04 0.26
C GLN A 60 4.11 -1.52 0.22
N ALA A 61 5.12 -2.39 0.32
CA ALA A 61 4.93 -3.84 0.34
C ALA A 61 3.91 -4.26 1.41
N SER A 62 2.85 -4.97 0.99
CA SER A 62 1.73 -5.38 1.83
C SER A 62 1.11 -4.22 2.63
N GLY A 63 1.17 -3.01 2.07
CA GLY A 63 0.69 -1.80 2.72
C GLY A 63 -0.84 -1.72 2.74
N TRP A 64 -1.53 -2.39 1.83
CA TRP A 64 -2.99 -2.33 1.70
C TRP A 64 -3.60 -3.73 1.58
N PRO A 65 -4.88 -3.90 1.97
CA PRO A 65 -5.55 -5.20 1.89
C PRO A 65 -5.56 -5.80 0.48
N GLY A 66 -5.69 -4.96 -0.56
CA GLY A 66 -5.73 -5.37 -1.95
C GLY A 66 -4.38 -5.38 -2.67
N GLY A 67 -3.30 -4.90 -2.05
CA GLY A 67 -1.99 -4.86 -2.69
C GLY A 67 -0.99 -3.88 -2.08
N ASP A 68 -0.06 -3.44 -2.92
CA ASP A 68 1.11 -2.68 -2.48
C ASP A 68 1.08 -1.19 -2.89
N PHE A 69 -0.06 -0.68 -3.34
CA PHE A 69 -0.18 0.68 -3.83
C PHE A 69 -1.37 1.44 -3.25
N GLY A 70 -1.08 2.66 -2.83
CA GLY A 70 -2.15 3.55 -2.39
C GLY A 70 -1.63 4.81 -1.74
N MET A 71 -2.45 5.35 -0.84
CA MET A 71 -2.08 6.43 0.05
C MET A 71 -2.59 6.21 1.47
N LYS A 72 -1.90 6.83 2.43
CA LYS A 72 -2.23 6.80 3.86
C LYS A 72 -1.95 8.15 4.49
N ILE A 73 -2.77 8.51 5.47
CA ILE A 73 -2.55 9.68 6.32
C ILE A 73 -2.66 9.22 7.77
N SER A 74 -1.60 9.42 8.56
CA SER A 74 -1.57 9.06 9.98
C SER A 74 -2.08 10.17 10.89
N GLN A 75 -2.46 9.79 12.11
CA GLN A 75 -2.73 10.71 13.22
C GLN A 75 -1.46 11.52 13.58
N PRO A 76 -1.61 12.70 14.22
CA PRO A 76 -0.47 13.50 14.67
C PRO A 76 0.51 12.70 15.53
N GLY A 77 1.81 12.84 15.26
CA GLY A 77 2.87 12.15 16.02
C GLY A 77 3.08 10.67 15.66
N VAL A 78 2.26 10.08 14.78
CA VAL A 78 2.43 8.70 14.30
C VAL A 78 3.20 8.71 12.97
N ASP A 79 4.20 7.85 12.83
CA ASP A 79 4.87 7.63 11.54
C ASP A 79 4.02 6.74 10.63
N VAL A 80 3.56 7.31 9.51
CA VAL A 80 2.68 6.65 8.53
C VAL A 80 3.30 5.41 7.87
N THR A 81 4.62 5.26 7.88
CA THR A 81 5.31 4.10 7.27
C THR A 81 5.15 2.83 8.09
N THR A 82 4.89 2.96 9.39
CA THR A 82 4.71 1.85 10.33
C THR A 82 3.35 1.87 11.03
N ALA A 83 2.48 2.83 10.69
CA ALA A 83 1.19 3.00 11.32
C ALA A 83 0.26 1.79 11.07
N GLU A 84 -0.38 1.33 12.14
CA GLU A 84 -1.51 0.41 12.05
C GLU A 84 -2.78 1.16 11.59
N ASN A 85 -3.78 0.42 11.10
CA ASN A 85 -5.02 1.02 10.57
C ASN A 85 -5.75 1.91 11.59
N ASN A 86 -5.75 1.55 12.87
CA ASN A 86 -6.35 2.34 13.95
C ASN A 86 -5.56 3.63 14.29
N GLN A 87 -4.37 3.82 13.71
CA GLN A 87 -3.57 5.04 13.85
C GLN A 87 -3.65 5.93 12.61
N LEU A 88 -4.49 5.58 11.64
CA LEU A 88 -4.74 6.37 10.45
C LEU A 88 -5.90 7.34 10.66
N LEU A 89 -5.90 8.38 9.84
CA LEU A 89 -7.04 9.26 9.58
C LEU A 89 -7.69 8.88 8.24
N PHE A 90 -6.88 8.37 7.30
CA PHE A 90 -7.32 8.02 5.97
C PHE A 90 -6.41 6.95 5.35
N SER A 91 -6.99 6.06 4.56
CA SER A 91 -6.27 5.18 3.64
C SER A 91 -7.04 5.01 2.34
N TRP A 92 -6.33 4.97 1.22
CA TRP A 92 -6.89 4.58 -0.07
C TRP A 92 -6.02 3.49 -0.69
N ASP A 93 -6.62 2.34 -0.92
CA ASP A 93 -6.06 1.23 -1.69
C ASP A 93 -6.39 1.44 -3.18
N PHE A 94 -5.37 1.63 -4.01
CA PHE A 94 -5.57 1.88 -5.44
C PHE A 94 -5.90 0.60 -6.22
N THR A 95 -5.56 -0.57 -5.69
CA THR A 95 -5.85 -1.86 -6.34
C THR A 95 -7.33 -2.19 -6.25
N THR A 96 -7.93 -1.98 -5.07
CA THR A 96 -9.37 -2.21 -4.86
C THR A 96 -10.21 -0.96 -5.05
N ASN A 97 -9.56 0.20 -5.23
CA ASN A 97 -10.18 1.52 -5.21
C ASN A 97 -10.97 1.80 -3.91
N THR A 98 -10.55 1.19 -2.80
CA THR A 98 -11.21 1.33 -1.50
C THR A 98 -10.63 2.49 -0.73
N GLN A 99 -11.47 3.46 -0.36
CA GLN A 99 -11.11 4.55 0.54
C GLN A 99 -11.73 4.30 1.91
N ILE A 100 -10.97 4.52 2.97
CA ILE A 100 -11.41 4.40 4.35
C ILE A 100 -11.04 5.67 5.10
N PHE A 101 -12.02 6.29 5.73
CA PHE A 101 -11.81 7.40 6.66
C PHE A 101 -12.00 6.90 8.07
N TYR A 102 -11.07 7.26 8.94
CA TYR A 102 -11.03 6.82 10.33
C TYR A 102 -11.37 7.99 11.26
N ASN A 103 -12.11 7.70 12.32
CA ASN A 103 -12.31 8.62 13.43
C ASN A 103 -11.88 7.91 14.72
N ALA A 104 -10.89 8.47 15.43
CA ALA A 104 -10.31 7.84 16.62
C ALA A 104 -9.92 6.36 16.40
N GLY A 105 -9.40 6.05 15.21
CA GLY A 105 -8.99 4.69 14.83
C GLY A 105 -10.11 3.75 14.38
N ILE A 106 -11.37 4.21 14.37
CA ILE A 106 -12.53 3.43 13.94
C ILE A 106 -12.88 3.80 12.48
N PRO A 107 -12.99 2.83 11.55
CA PRO A 107 -13.50 3.08 10.20
C PRO A 107 -14.92 3.65 10.24
N ARG A 108 -15.13 4.79 9.57
CA ARG A 108 -16.41 5.52 9.61
C ARG A 108 -17.02 5.79 8.25
N ILE A 109 -16.17 5.94 7.24
CA ILE A 109 -16.62 6.09 5.86
C ILE A 109 -15.82 5.10 5.02
N ILE A 110 -16.52 4.31 4.22
CA ILE A 110 -15.91 3.47 3.18
C ILE A 110 -16.49 3.88 1.84
N GLN A 111 -15.61 4.06 0.85
CA GLN A 111 -16.01 4.27 -0.53
C GLN A 111 -15.34 3.22 -1.42
N GLY A 112 -16.12 2.61 -2.31
CA GLY A 112 -15.61 1.66 -3.31
C GLY A 112 -15.60 0.19 -2.89
N ALA A 113 -15.73 -0.12 -1.60
CA ALA A 113 -15.89 -1.48 -1.08
C ALA A 113 -17.25 -1.71 -0.43
N ALA A 114 -17.62 -2.99 -0.34
CA ALA A 114 -18.77 -3.46 0.42
C ALA A 114 -18.31 -3.85 1.84
N PRO A 115 -18.95 -3.33 2.92
CA PRO A 115 -18.58 -3.68 4.28
C PRO A 115 -18.89 -5.14 4.61
N THR A 116 -20.08 -5.63 4.22
CA THR A 116 -20.48 -7.04 4.45
C THR A 116 -21.49 -7.62 3.46
N ASP A 117 -22.27 -6.80 2.76
CA ASP A 117 -23.40 -7.23 1.93
C ASP A 117 -23.06 -7.43 0.44
N GLY A 118 -21.78 -7.23 0.08
CA GLY A 118 -21.29 -7.32 -1.29
C GLY A 118 -21.66 -6.14 -2.20
N ARG A 119 -22.37 -5.12 -1.71
CA ARG A 119 -22.73 -3.93 -2.51
C ARG A 119 -21.65 -2.86 -2.43
N THR A 120 -21.14 -2.46 -3.59
CA THR A 120 -20.21 -1.35 -3.69
C THR A 120 -20.95 -0.02 -3.56
N GLY A 121 -20.32 0.96 -2.94
CA GLY A 121 -20.94 2.27 -2.73
C GLY A 121 -20.16 3.13 -1.75
N GLN A 122 -20.84 4.16 -1.25
CA GLN A 122 -20.38 4.95 -0.11
C GLN A 122 -21.19 4.55 1.12
N TRP A 123 -20.48 4.19 2.19
CA TRP A 123 -21.05 3.78 3.46
C TRP A 123 -20.57 4.72 4.55
N ILE A 124 -21.48 5.15 5.43
CA ILE A 124 -21.19 6.11 6.50
C ILE A 124 -21.87 5.61 7.79
N SER A 125 -21.13 5.58 8.90
CA SER A 125 -21.66 5.20 10.21
C SER A 125 -21.77 6.38 11.18
N GLU A 126 -22.51 6.19 12.28
CA GLU A 126 -22.52 7.09 13.43
C GLU A 126 -21.18 7.11 14.20
N VAL A 127 -21.00 8.09 15.10
CA VAL A 127 -19.70 8.26 15.81
C VAL A 127 -19.49 7.08 16.73
N GLY A 128 -18.31 6.45 16.63
CA GLY A 128 -17.98 5.28 17.45
C GLY A 128 -18.50 3.95 16.90
N VAL A 129 -19.22 3.96 15.78
CA VAL A 129 -19.66 2.73 15.09
C VAL A 129 -18.71 2.39 13.96
N ASP A 130 -18.23 1.15 13.92
CA ASP A 130 -17.40 0.66 12.82
C ASP A 130 -18.25 0.33 11.59
N VAL A 131 -18.05 1.11 10.52
CA VAL A 131 -18.80 0.95 9.28
C VAL A 131 -18.51 -0.39 8.58
N THR A 132 -17.39 -1.06 8.84
CA THR A 132 -17.10 -2.39 8.26
C THR A 132 -17.98 -3.50 8.83
N THR A 133 -18.66 -3.26 9.95
CA THR A 133 -19.52 -4.26 10.62
C THR A 133 -21.01 -4.05 10.36
N VAL A 134 -21.37 -2.98 9.65
CA VAL A 134 -22.77 -2.65 9.40
C VAL A 134 -23.29 -3.49 8.24
N VAL A 135 -24.29 -4.33 8.52
CA VAL A 135 -25.06 -5.05 7.50
C VAL A 135 -26.16 -4.12 6.98
N GLY A 136 -26.20 -3.91 5.67
CA GLY A 136 -27.22 -3.12 4.98
C GLY A 136 -28.54 -3.84 4.76
#